data_AF-A0A1V1UKF9-F1
#
_entry.id   AF-A0A1V1UKF9-F1
#
_cell.length_a   1.000
_cell.length_b   1.000
_cell.length_c   1.000
_cell.angle_alpha   90.00
_cell.angle_beta   90.00
_cell.angle_gamma   90.00
#
_symmetry.space_group_name_H-M   'P 1'
#
loop_
_entity.id
_entity.type
_entity.pdbx_description
1 polymer ?
#
loop_
_entity_poly.entity_id
_entity_poly.type
_entity_poly.pdbx_seq_one_letter_code
_entity_poly.pdbx_strand_id
1 'polypeptide(L)'
;MTTPLVCYTTGRGSAFESKPSPTIKVATNTEMATRMAEDIDVDAGTILGIGASDAEKGREIYEMFLREASEEAGKFEALGLGDYEFVPWQIGAVM
;
A
#
# COMPACT_ATOMS: atom_id res chain seq x y z
N MET A 1 8.38 18.77 7.28
CA MET A 1 9.24 17.59 7.10
C MET A 1 8.55 16.76 6.04
N THR A 2 9.11 16.62 4.84
CA THR A 2 8.43 15.92 3.73
C THR A 2 8.76 14.44 3.86
N THR A 3 7.81 13.63 4.33
CA THR A 3 7.99 12.19 4.43
C THR A 3 7.83 11.56 3.03
N PRO A 4 8.74 10.69 2.58
CA PRO A 4 8.56 9.98 1.33
C PRO A 4 7.34 9.04 1.41
N LEU A 5 6.60 8.90 0.31
CA LEU A 5 5.46 7.98 0.20
C LEU A 5 5.90 6.66 -0.44
N VAL A 6 5.26 5.56 -0.04
CA VAL A 6 5.51 4.22 -0.58
C VAL A 6 4.26 3.71 -1.30
N CYS A 7 4.41 3.26 -2.56
CA CYS A 7 3.41 2.42 -3.22
C CYS A 7 3.93 0.97 -3.19
N TYR A 8 3.18 0.12 -2.51
CA TYR A 8 3.52 -1.28 -2.33
C TYR A 8 2.54 -2.15 -3.11
N THR A 9 3.03 -2.85 -4.13
CA THR A 9 2.21 -3.79 -4.89
C THR A 9 2.23 -5.16 -4.24
N THR A 10 1.07 -5.83 -4.15
CA THR A 10 0.99 -7.17 -3.59
C THR A 10 -0.02 -8.04 -4.33
N GLY A 11 0.37 -9.29 -4.57
CA GLY A 11 -0.52 -10.33 -5.09
C GLY A 11 -0.76 -11.48 -4.11
N ARG A 12 -0.19 -11.40 -2.91
CA ARG A 12 -0.22 -12.47 -1.90
C ARG A 12 -0.73 -12.04 -0.53
N GLY A 13 -1.12 -10.77 -0.36
CA GLY A 13 -1.70 -10.28 0.88
C GLY A 13 -0.68 -10.04 1.98
N SER A 14 0.36 -9.25 1.69
CA SER A 14 1.37 -8.90 2.69
C SER A 14 0.82 -7.91 3.71
N ALA A 15 1.08 -8.16 4.99
CA ALA A 15 0.80 -7.25 6.11
C ALA A 15 1.87 -6.15 6.29
N PHE A 16 2.65 -5.85 5.24
CA PHE A 16 3.73 -4.87 5.29
C PHE A 16 3.24 -3.44 5.52
N GLU A 17 3.96 -2.67 6.34
CA GLU A 17 3.81 -1.22 6.50
C GLU A 17 5.19 -0.58 6.67
N SER A 18 5.42 0.60 6.09
CA SER A 18 6.74 1.22 6.04
C SER A 18 6.94 2.41 6.99
N LYS A 19 6.49 2.34 8.25
CA LYS A 19 6.70 3.44 9.21
C LYS A 19 8.17 3.90 9.22
N PRO A 20 8.45 5.22 9.18
CA PRO A 20 7.50 6.34 9.31
C PRO A 20 6.83 6.80 8.00
N SER A 21 7.07 6.12 6.88
CA SER A 21 6.57 6.50 5.56
C SER A 21 5.18 5.92 5.28
N PRO A 22 4.18 6.75 4.93
CA PRO A 22 2.87 6.27 4.53
C PRO A 22 2.92 5.34 3.34
N THR A 23 2.12 4.27 3.42
CA THR A 23 2.11 3.17 2.45
C THR A 23 0.73 3.01 1.84
N ILE A 24 0.65 3.13 0.51
CA ILE A 24 -0.52 2.71 -0.26
C ILE A 24 -0.30 1.29 -0.75
N LYS A 25 -1.27 0.41 -0.50
CA LYS A 25 -1.25 -0.98 -0.96
C LYS A 25 -2.11 -1.18 -2.19
N VAL A 26 -1.47 -1.69 -3.25
CA VAL A 26 -2.09 -1.96 -4.54
C VAL A 26 -2.14 -3.46 -4.78
N ALA A 27 -3.35 -4.02 -4.80
CA ALA A 27 -3.58 -5.42 -5.12
C ALA A 27 -3.41 -5.69 -6.62
N THR A 28 -2.71 -6.76 -6.98
CA THR A 28 -2.57 -7.19 -8.38
C THR A 28 -3.73 -8.08 -8.86
N ASN A 29 -4.64 -8.48 -7.96
CA ASN A 29 -5.82 -9.28 -8.30
C ASN A 29 -7.02 -8.97 -7.38
N THR A 30 -8.20 -8.97 -7.98
CA THR A 30 -9.47 -8.60 -7.33
C THR A 30 -9.89 -9.58 -6.23
N GLU A 31 -9.55 -10.87 -6.37
CA GLU A 31 -9.89 -11.87 -5.35
C GLU A 31 -9.21 -11.54 -4.02
N MET A 32 -7.90 -11.26 -4.04
CA MET A 32 -7.15 -10.86 -2.86
C MET A 32 -7.63 -9.49 -2.34
N ALA A 33 -7.87 -8.52 -3.23
CA ALA A 33 -8.40 -7.21 -2.84
C ALA A 33 -9.73 -7.34 -2.08
N THR A 34 -10.60 -8.25 -2.52
CA THR A 34 -11.90 -8.51 -1.87
C THR A 34 -11.72 -9.18 -0.51
N ARG A 35 -10.85 -10.20 -0.40
CA ARG A 35 -10.59 -10.91 0.86
C ARG A 35 -9.93 -10.02 1.92
N MET A 36 -9.20 -9.00 1.49
CA MET A 36 -8.43 -8.09 2.33
C MET A 36 -8.87 -6.63 2.15
N ALA A 37 -10.18 -6.39 2.00
CA ALA A 37 -10.72 -5.07 1.67
C ALA A 37 -10.42 -3.97 2.71
N GLU A 38 -10.13 -4.38 3.95
CA GLU A 38 -9.71 -3.52 5.06
C GLU A 38 -8.21 -3.15 5.01
N ASP A 39 -7.40 -3.89 4.25
CA ASP A 39 -5.96 -3.69 4.11
C ASP A 39 -5.61 -3.04 2.76
N ILE A 40 -6.32 -3.45 1.70
CA ILE A 40 -6.04 -3.02 0.33
C ILE A 40 -6.72 -1.69 0.01
N ASP A 41 -5.91 -0.73 -0.42
CA ASP A 41 -6.38 0.59 -0.83
C ASP A 41 -6.86 0.58 -2.29
N VAL A 42 -6.07 0.03 -3.23
CA VAL A 42 -6.41 -0.05 -4.67
C VAL A 42 -6.47 -1.49 -5.17
N ASP A 43 -7.52 -1.82 -5.92
CA ASP A 43 -7.59 -3.05 -6.72
C ASP A 43 -7.17 -2.80 -8.17
N ALA A 44 -5.91 -3.15 -8.53
CA ALA A 44 -5.45 -3.13 -9.92
C ALA A 44 -5.86 -4.38 -10.71
N GLY A 45 -6.40 -5.40 -10.04
CA GLY A 45 -6.98 -6.58 -10.68
C GLY A 45 -8.16 -6.25 -11.60
N THR A 46 -8.83 -5.12 -11.38
CA THR A 46 -9.93 -4.64 -12.23
C THR A 46 -9.51 -4.40 -13.68
N ILE A 47 -8.21 -4.19 -13.95
CA ILE A 47 -7.68 -4.03 -15.32
C ILE A 47 -7.96 -5.30 -16.14
N LEU A 48 -7.64 -6.46 -15.58
CA LEU A 48 -7.87 -7.75 -16.23
C LEU A 48 -9.28 -8.30 -15.97
N GLY A 49 -9.90 -7.94 -14.85
CA GLY A 49 -11.19 -8.48 -14.43
C GLY A 49 -12.40 -7.84 -15.12
N ILE A 50 -12.50 -6.51 -15.09
CA ILE A 50 -13.67 -5.77 -15.60
C ILE A 50 -13.31 -4.77 -16.71
N GLY A 51 -12.04 -4.75 -17.14
CA GLY A 51 -11.57 -3.92 -18.26
C GLY A 51 -11.32 -2.46 -17.91
N ALA A 52 -11.01 -2.15 -16.64
CA ALA A 52 -10.52 -0.82 -16.28
C ALA A 52 -9.21 -0.52 -17.04
N SER A 53 -9.02 0.73 -17.46
CA SER A 53 -7.77 1.13 -18.10
C SER A 53 -6.64 1.32 -17.08
N ASP A 54 -5.42 1.17 -17.57
CA ASP A 54 -4.19 1.53 -16.86
C ASP A 54 -4.20 3.02 -16.46
N ALA A 55 -4.70 3.90 -17.33
CA ALA A 55 -4.84 5.32 -17.06
C ALA A 55 -5.79 5.63 -15.89
N GLU A 56 -6.92 4.92 -15.80
CA GLU A 56 -7.88 5.07 -14.69
C GLU A 56 -7.26 4.61 -13.36
N LYS A 57 -6.60 3.45 -13.33
CA LYS A 57 -5.92 2.96 -12.12
C LYS A 57 -4.74 3.86 -11.72
N GLY A 58 -4.00 4.37 -12.69
CA GLY A 58 -2.92 5.34 -12.45
C GLY A 58 -3.45 6.63 -11.82
N ARG A 59 -4.61 7.12 -12.26
CA ARG A 59 -5.27 8.29 -11.66
C ARG A 59 -5.69 8.02 -10.22
N GLU A 60 -6.29 6.86 -9.96
CA GLU A 60 -6.72 6.45 -8.62
C GLU A 60 -5.55 6.37 -7.63
N ILE A 61 -4.44 5.71 -8.02
CA ILE A 61 -3.22 5.62 -7.20
C ILE A 61 -2.66 7.03 -6.91
N TYR A 62 -2.63 7.89 -7.94
CA TYR A 62 -2.13 9.27 -7.78
C TYR A 62 -3.00 10.09 -6.82
N GLU A 63 -4.32 10.00 -6.93
CA GLU A 63 -5.24 10.70 -6.04
C GLU A 63 -5.10 10.24 -4.60
N MET A 64 -4.91 8.94 -4.37
CA MET A 64 -4.65 8.46 -3.02
C MET A 64 -3.31 8.91 -2.48
N PHE A 65 -2.25 8.96 -3.28
CA PHE A 65 -0.99 9.56 -2.83
C PHE A 65 -1.15 11.02 -2.38
N LEU A 66 -1.99 11.80 -3.06
CA LEU A 66 -2.26 13.18 -2.62
C LEU A 66 -3.01 13.23 -1.29
N ARG A 67 -3.92 12.28 -1.03
CA ARG A 67 -4.65 12.17 0.24
C ARG A 67 -3.71 11.79 1.39
N GLU A 68 -2.91 10.75 1.22
CA GLU A 68 -1.90 10.33 2.20
C GLU A 68 -0.89 11.46 2.50
N ALA A 69 -0.41 12.14 1.45
CA ALA A 69 0.48 13.29 1.60
C ALA A 69 -0.16 14.44 2.38
N SER A 70 -1.48 14.51 2.40
CA SER A 70 -2.28 15.52 3.10
C SER A 70 -2.69 15.06 4.52
N GLU A 71 -2.09 13.99 5.03
CA GLU A 71 -2.33 13.40 6.36
C GLU A 71 -3.71 12.74 6.52
N GLU A 72 -4.37 12.35 5.42
CA GLU A 72 -5.46 11.37 5.49
C GLU A 72 -4.86 9.97 5.52
N ALA A 73 -5.05 9.23 6.62
CA ALA A 73 -4.45 7.90 6.79
C ALA A 73 -5.07 6.84 5.87
N GLY A 74 -4.21 6.04 5.23
CA GLY A 74 -4.58 4.87 4.44
C GLY A 74 -5.17 3.75 5.26
N LYS A 75 -5.85 2.80 4.60
CA LYS A 75 -6.63 1.77 5.32
C LYS A 75 -5.75 0.90 6.22
N PHE A 76 -4.56 0.50 5.74
CA PHE A 76 -3.67 -0.33 6.53
C PHE A 76 -2.96 0.43 7.65
N GLU A 77 -2.57 1.68 7.42
CA GLU A 77 -2.00 2.52 8.50
C GLU A 77 -2.98 2.69 9.66
N ALA A 78 -4.27 2.75 9.37
CA ALA A 78 -5.30 2.79 10.41
C ALA A 78 -5.33 1.52 11.29
N LEU A 79 -4.75 0.40 10.85
CA LEU A 79 -4.59 -0.82 11.65
C LEU A 79 -3.40 -0.73 12.62
N GLY A 80 -2.49 0.23 12.43
CA GLY A 80 -1.40 0.54 13.36
C GLY A 80 -0.31 -0.53 13.46
N LEU A 81 -0.11 -1.34 12.42
CA LEU A 81 0.80 -2.50 12.45
C LEU A 81 2.26 -2.15 12.17
N GLY A 82 2.56 -0.94 11.68
CA GLY A 82 3.90 -0.60 11.18
C GLY A 82 5.00 -0.56 12.22
N ASP A 83 4.67 -0.46 13.51
CA ASP A 83 5.69 -0.53 14.56
C ASP A 83 6.29 -1.95 14.66
N TYR A 84 5.57 -2.96 14.18
CA TYR A 84 6.05 -4.35 14.12
C TYR A 84 6.91 -4.65 12.89
N GLU A 85 6.82 -3.81 11.85
CA GLU A 85 7.51 -4.00 10.57
C GLU A 85 8.76 -3.12 10.43
N PHE A 86 9.05 -2.28 11.43
CA PHE A 86 10.25 -1.44 11.43
C PHE A 86 11.50 -2.25 11.77
N VAL A 87 12.20 -2.73 10.75
CA VAL A 87 13.44 -3.51 10.88
C VAL A 87 14.62 -2.79 10.20
N PRO A 88 15.34 -1.91 10.91
CA PRO A 88 16.53 -1.27 10.38
C PRO A 88 17.58 -2.29 9.97
N TRP A 89 18.14 -2.12 8.78
CA TRP A 89 19.23 -2.96 8.31
C TRP A 89 20.42 -2.88 9.27
N GLN A 90 20.85 -4.02 9.79
CA GLN A 90 21.99 -4.11 10.70
C GLN A 90 23.29 -4.09 9.90
N ILE A 91 24.12 -3.07 10.14
CA ILE A 91 25.42 -2.97 9.49
C ILE A 91 26.43 -3.85 10.25
N GLY A 92 26.94 -4.89 9.59
CA GLY A 92 27.97 -5.78 10.14
C GLY A 92 27.46 -7.17 10.51
N ALA A 93 28.33 -7.98 11.12
CA ALA A 93 27.97 -9.32 11.56
C ALA A 93 27.09 -9.26 12.82
N VAL A 94 26.00 -10.02 12.81
CA VAL A 94 25.05 -10.17 13.92
C VAL A 94 25.10 -11.63 14.36
N MET A 95 25.25 -11.91 15.66
CA MET A 95 25.23 -13.27 16.23
C MET A 95 23.85 -13.62 16.77
#